data_AF-A0A167XU16-F1
#
_entry.id   AF-A0A167XU16-F1
#
_cell.length_a   1.000
_cell.length_b   1.000
_cell.length_c   1.000
_cell.angle_alpha   90.00
_cell.angle_beta   90.00
_cell.angle_gamma   90.00
#
_symmetry.space_group_name_H-M   'P 1'
#
loop_
_entity.id
_entity.type
_entity.pdbx_description
1 polymer ?
#
loop_
_entity_poly.entity_id
_entity_poly.type
_entity_poly.pdbx_seq_one_letter_code
_entity_poly.pdbx_strand_id
1 'polypeptide(L)'
;MSHNSSFSNAYCVAERRTPAADEGTEPMKVFIKLFTAAAADMEVFKDLVPNKLEEALLCAEFGRSGQGAKVYGLCKTLDGTLVRIDEFLDARNMEPEDAEDPSVRADVARALATFHTMNAPLDKKAVERFYEALLGGLEKYHGMDTLEVLGKDSGANIDNLVDYDFAMRLLKVVERLKLLGGKSGWKYEEDEKRHFCDVYARQWNALTGDADAGDLVFLESKYGCMLAIAFNIHNMLCAMCEDGDKDPLDLLRLNKLFEEFAGQKAPGRLQLTLKTTSTR
;
A
#
# COMPACT_ATOMS: atom_id res chain seq x y z
N MET A 1 -13.44 25.12 11.05
CA MET A 1 -12.67 24.07 10.34
C MET A 1 -11.61 23.57 11.29
N SER A 2 -11.57 22.26 11.54
CA SER A 2 -10.44 21.62 12.22
C SER A 2 -9.40 21.26 11.17
N HIS A 3 -8.18 21.79 11.32
CA HIS A 3 -7.06 21.49 10.42
C HIS A 3 -6.27 20.32 10.99
N ASN A 4 -6.19 19.22 10.26
CA ASN A 4 -5.47 18.01 10.65
C ASN A 4 -4.37 17.74 9.64
N SER A 5 -3.17 17.44 10.10
CA SER A 5 -2.07 16.95 9.28
C SER A 5 -1.89 15.45 9.50
N SER A 6 -1.72 14.70 8.41
CA SER A 6 -1.21 13.33 8.41
C SER A 6 0.16 13.30 7.74
N PHE A 7 0.89 12.20 7.93
CA PHE A 7 2.22 11.97 7.34
C PHE A 7 2.30 12.27 5.84
N SER A 8 1.20 12.04 5.10
CA SER A 8 1.18 12.17 3.64
C SER A 8 0.29 13.28 3.11
N ASN A 9 -0.67 13.81 3.89
CA ASN A 9 -1.58 14.88 3.42
C ASN A 9 -2.14 15.72 4.57
N ALA A 10 -2.37 17.01 4.33
CA ALA A 10 -3.21 17.85 5.17
C ALA A 10 -4.68 17.73 4.76
N TYR A 11 -5.60 17.80 5.72
CA TYR A 11 -7.03 17.79 5.46
C TYR A 11 -7.80 18.61 6.50
N CYS A 12 -9.02 18.99 6.15
CA CYS A 12 -9.96 19.58 7.09
C CYS A 12 -11.39 19.12 6.81
N VAL A 13 -12.25 19.28 7.80
CA VAL A 13 -13.69 19.05 7.69
C VAL A 13 -14.39 20.39 7.77
N ALA A 14 -15.28 20.64 6.81
CA ALA A 14 -16.12 21.82 6.79
C ALA A 14 -17.57 21.39 6.98
N GLU A 15 -18.26 22.05 7.92
CA GLU A 15 -19.64 21.77 8.28
C GLU A 15 -20.39 23.10 8.40
N ARG A 16 -21.56 23.21 7.77
CA ARG A 16 -22.43 24.38 7.90
C ARG A 16 -23.32 24.24 9.13
N ARG A 17 -23.73 25.36 9.71
CA ARG A 17 -24.74 25.37 10.78
C ARG A 17 -26.08 24.88 10.22
N THR A 18 -26.91 24.26 11.06
CA THR A 18 -28.21 23.69 10.68
C THR A 18 -29.04 24.70 9.87
N PRO A 19 -29.43 24.38 8.63
CA PRO A 19 -30.18 25.29 7.78
C PRO A 19 -31.61 25.49 8.31
N ALA A 20 -32.21 26.64 7.98
CA ALA A 20 -33.66 26.78 8.04
C ALA A 20 -34.32 25.84 7.03
N ALA A 21 -35.59 25.47 7.24
CA ALA A 21 -36.26 24.30 6.65
C ALA A 21 -36.40 24.22 5.10
N ASP A 22 -35.71 25.07 4.33
CA ASP A 22 -35.81 25.15 2.85
C ASP A 22 -34.46 25.25 2.11
N GLU A 23 -33.31 25.00 2.74
CA GLU A 23 -32.01 25.21 2.06
C GLU A 23 -31.45 23.97 1.34
N GLY A 24 -31.72 23.88 0.03
CA GLY A 24 -30.85 23.28 -1.00
C GLY A 24 -30.56 21.77 -0.89
N THR A 25 -30.12 21.16 -1.99
CA THR A 25 -29.68 19.74 -2.03
C THR A 25 -28.19 19.57 -1.72
N GLU A 26 -27.53 20.62 -1.21
CA GLU A 26 -26.10 20.65 -0.97
C GLU A 26 -25.71 19.93 0.34
N PRO A 27 -24.53 19.26 0.39
CA PRO A 27 -24.10 18.51 1.57
C PRO A 27 -23.87 19.43 2.77
N MET A 28 -24.31 18.98 3.94
CA MET A 28 -24.12 19.68 5.22
C MET A 28 -22.66 19.70 5.69
N LYS A 29 -21.92 18.68 5.30
CA LYS A 29 -20.56 18.39 5.76
C LYS A 29 -19.75 17.83 4.60
N VAL A 30 -18.52 18.31 4.46
CA VAL A 30 -17.59 17.88 3.41
C VAL A 30 -16.20 17.65 3.98
N PHE A 31 -15.49 16.71 3.36
CA PHE A 31 -14.08 16.47 3.62
C PHE A 31 -13.26 17.26 2.58
N ILE A 32 -12.24 17.99 3.03
CA ILE A 32 -11.39 18.80 2.16
C ILE A 32 -9.96 18.29 2.31
N LYS A 33 -9.42 17.72 1.23
CA LYS A 33 -8.01 17.31 1.14
C LYS A 33 -7.18 18.46 0.57
N LEU A 34 -6.08 18.81 1.25
CA LEU A 34 -5.12 19.80 0.77
C LEU A 34 -3.91 19.08 0.20
N PHE A 35 -3.59 19.38 -1.05
CA PHE A 35 -2.38 18.87 -1.70
C PHE A 35 -1.20 19.79 -1.40
N THR A 36 -0.63 19.64 -0.21
CA THR A 36 0.66 20.23 0.14
C THR A 36 1.80 19.32 -0.31
N ALA A 37 3.01 19.86 -0.46
CA ALA A 37 4.20 19.01 -0.55
C ALA A 37 4.23 18.11 0.69
N ALA A 38 4.24 16.79 0.49
CA ALA A 38 4.30 15.84 1.58
C ALA A 38 5.76 15.66 1.99
N ALA A 39 6.02 15.36 3.26
CA ALA A 39 7.36 14.96 3.71
C ALA A 39 7.84 13.65 3.05
N ALA A 40 6.92 12.90 2.43
CA ALA A 40 7.18 11.61 1.79
C ALA A 40 6.93 11.62 0.27
N ASP A 41 7.19 12.75 -0.42
CA ASP A 41 7.30 12.74 -1.88
C ASP A 41 8.57 11.99 -2.28
N MET A 42 8.47 10.65 -2.29
CA MET A 42 9.58 9.74 -2.55
C MET A 42 10.07 9.90 -3.99
N GLU A 43 11.15 10.66 -4.17
CA GLU A 43 11.74 10.98 -5.48
C GLU A 43 12.00 9.73 -6.33
N VAL A 44 12.32 8.58 -5.72
CA VAL A 44 12.56 7.32 -6.44
C VAL A 44 11.29 6.74 -7.09
N PHE A 45 10.10 7.05 -6.57
CA PHE A 45 8.81 6.59 -7.09
C PHE A 45 8.01 7.68 -7.80
N LYS A 46 8.54 8.90 -7.94
CA LYS A 46 7.80 10.04 -8.51
C LYS A 46 7.19 9.76 -9.89
N ASP A 47 7.90 9.00 -10.72
CA ASP A 47 7.47 8.63 -12.07
C ASP A 47 6.54 7.41 -12.06
N LEU A 48 6.25 6.83 -10.91
CA LEU A 48 5.44 5.62 -10.74
C LEU A 48 4.12 5.89 -10.03
N VAL A 49 4.06 6.89 -9.16
CA VAL A 49 2.83 7.31 -8.50
C VAL A 49 2.01 8.26 -9.37
N PRO A 50 0.68 8.33 -9.20
CA PRO A 50 -0.14 9.38 -9.81
C PRO A 50 0.28 10.76 -9.30
N ASN A 51 0.36 11.74 -10.19
CA ASN A 51 0.42 13.14 -9.78
C ASN A 51 -0.92 13.57 -9.12
N LYS A 52 -0.97 14.75 -8.49
CA LYS A 52 -2.16 15.16 -7.72
C LYS A 52 -3.44 15.30 -8.57
N LEU A 53 -3.31 15.63 -9.87
CA LEU A 53 -4.45 15.68 -10.79
C LEU A 53 -4.92 14.28 -11.17
N GLU A 54 -3.98 13.36 -11.44
CA GLU A 54 -4.28 11.95 -11.70
C GLU A 54 -4.91 11.27 -10.48
N GLU A 55 -4.43 11.56 -9.27
CA GLU A 55 -5.05 11.10 -8.03
C GLU A 55 -6.50 11.62 -7.89
N ALA A 56 -6.72 12.90 -8.16
CA ALA A 56 -8.06 13.50 -8.12
C ALA A 56 -9.01 12.86 -9.16
N LEU A 57 -8.52 12.58 -10.37
CA LEU A 57 -9.28 11.90 -11.42
C LEU A 57 -9.63 10.47 -11.03
N LEU A 58 -8.66 9.72 -10.48
CA LEU A 58 -8.88 8.37 -9.97
C LEU A 58 -9.96 8.35 -8.89
N CYS A 59 -9.89 9.25 -7.90
CA CYS A 59 -10.89 9.36 -6.85
C CYS A 59 -12.27 9.74 -7.41
N ALA A 60 -12.33 10.62 -8.41
CA ALA A 60 -13.60 11.02 -9.03
C ALA A 60 -14.28 9.85 -9.75
N GLU A 61 -13.51 9.01 -10.47
CA GLU A 61 -14.07 7.78 -11.07
C GLU A 61 -14.46 6.74 -10.02
N PHE A 62 -13.65 6.55 -8.98
CA PHE A 62 -13.95 5.61 -7.90
C PHE A 62 -15.20 6.03 -7.10
N GLY A 63 -15.41 7.33 -6.90
CA GLY A 63 -16.66 7.86 -6.33
C GLY A 63 -17.85 7.66 -7.26
N ARG A 64 -17.69 7.87 -8.57
CA ARG A 64 -18.75 7.64 -9.57
C ARG A 64 -19.20 6.19 -9.67
N SER A 65 -18.32 5.23 -9.41
CA SER A 65 -18.67 3.80 -9.38
C SER A 65 -19.48 3.40 -8.14
N GLY A 66 -19.65 4.32 -7.17
CA GLY A 66 -20.31 4.06 -5.88
C GLY A 66 -19.43 3.29 -4.89
N GLN A 67 -18.14 3.11 -5.17
CA GLN A 67 -17.20 2.36 -4.34
C GLN A 67 -16.34 3.24 -3.43
N GLY A 68 -16.37 4.56 -3.66
CA GLY A 68 -15.67 5.55 -2.83
C GLY A 68 -16.55 6.76 -2.54
N ALA A 69 -16.00 7.69 -1.74
CA ALA A 69 -16.61 8.97 -1.46
C ALA A 69 -16.86 9.75 -2.76
N LYS A 70 -18.02 10.40 -2.88
CA LYS A 70 -18.29 11.29 -4.01
C LYS A 70 -17.32 12.47 -4.00
N VAL A 71 -16.65 12.72 -5.13
CA VAL A 71 -15.86 13.94 -5.31
C VAL A 71 -16.76 15.08 -5.78
N TYR A 72 -16.86 16.15 -5.00
CA TYR A 72 -17.64 17.34 -5.33
C TYR A 72 -16.88 18.34 -6.20
N GLY A 73 -15.55 18.42 -6.05
CA GLY A 73 -14.75 19.32 -6.88
C GLY A 73 -13.26 19.32 -6.58
N LEU A 74 -12.51 19.91 -7.50
CA LEU A 74 -11.09 20.21 -7.40
C LEU A 74 -10.90 21.70 -7.66
N CYS A 75 -10.28 22.43 -6.73
CA CYS A 75 -10.08 23.87 -6.86
C CYS A 75 -8.75 24.33 -6.25
N LYS A 76 -8.44 25.61 -6.37
CA LYS A 76 -7.28 26.23 -5.72
C LYS A 76 -7.75 27.23 -4.67
N THR A 77 -7.10 27.22 -3.52
CA THR A 77 -7.21 28.28 -2.50
C THR A 77 -6.57 29.58 -3.00
N LEU A 78 -6.77 30.68 -2.26
CA LEU A 78 -6.23 32.00 -2.59
C LEU A 78 -4.69 32.02 -2.64
N ASP A 79 -4.03 31.18 -1.84
CA ASP A 79 -2.58 31.01 -1.84
C ASP A 79 -2.06 30.05 -2.94
N GLY A 80 -2.96 29.52 -3.77
CA GLY A 80 -2.62 28.64 -4.88
C GLY A 80 -2.57 27.14 -4.53
N THR A 81 -2.78 26.75 -3.28
CA THR A 81 -2.84 25.34 -2.87
C THR A 81 -3.98 24.62 -3.58
N LEU A 82 -3.68 23.48 -4.20
CA LEU A 82 -4.69 22.63 -4.83
C LEU A 82 -5.44 21.86 -3.74
N VAL A 83 -6.78 21.84 -3.81
CA VAL A 83 -7.64 21.15 -2.84
C VAL A 83 -8.70 20.31 -3.55
N ARG A 84 -8.99 19.12 -2.99
CA ARG A 84 -10.09 18.26 -3.42
C ARG A 84 -11.18 18.25 -2.34
N ILE A 85 -12.43 18.40 -2.76
CA ILE A 85 -13.60 18.39 -1.88
C ILE A 85 -14.34 17.07 -2.13
N ASP A 86 -14.41 16.26 -1.10
CA ASP A 86 -15.02 14.94 -1.08
C ASP A 86 -16.25 14.92 -0.16
N GLU A 87 -17.12 13.96 -0.38
CA GLU A 87 -18.16 13.55 0.56
C GLU A 87 -17.55 13.23 1.92
N PHE A 88 -18.18 13.76 2.97
CA PHE A 88 -17.83 13.36 4.33
C PHE A 88 -18.50 12.02 4.63
N LEU A 89 -17.70 10.99 4.81
CA LEU A 89 -18.16 9.68 5.27
C LEU A 89 -18.18 9.67 6.80
N ASP A 90 -19.37 9.49 7.39
CA ASP A 90 -19.52 9.32 8.83
C ASP A 90 -19.14 7.89 9.24
N ALA A 91 -17.83 7.65 9.27
CA ALA A 91 -17.21 6.36 9.53
C ALA A 91 -15.98 6.51 10.43
N ARG A 92 -15.56 5.40 11.03
CA ARG A 92 -14.26 5.30 11.72
C ARG A 92 -13.30 4.44 10.90
N ASN A 93 -12.01 4.64 11.13
CA ASN A 93 -11.00 3.70 10.63
C ASN A 93 -11.14 2.36 11.36
N MET A 94 -10.66 1.29 10.71
CA MET A 94 -10.47 0.01 11.36
C MET A 94 -9.33 0.09 12.37
N GLU A 95 -9.54 -0.52 13.53
CA GLU A 95 -8.50 -0.84 14.50
C GLU A 95 -7.95 -2.25 14.20
N PRO A 96 -6.75 -2.62 14.70
CA PRO A 96 -6.17 -3.93 14.47
C PRO A 96 -7.10 -5.10 14.83
N GLU A 97 -7.89 -4.95 15.89
CA GLU A 97 -8.81 -5.97 16.40
C GLU A 97 -10.00 -6.21 15.45
N ASP A 98 -10.43 -5.21 14.68
CA ASP A 98 -11.50 -5.40 13.69
C ASP A 98 -11.08 -6.40 12.60
N ALA A 99 -9.79 -6.46 12.32
CA ALA A 99 -9.22 -7.37 11.33
C ALA A 99 -9.22 -8.84 11.80
N GLU A 100 -9.54 -9.10 13.08
CA GLU A 100 -9.73 -10.45 13.63
C GLU A 100 -11.12 -11.04 13.26
N ASP A 101 -12.07 -10.20 12.86
CA ASP A 101 -13.40 -10.65 12.41
C ASP A 101 -13.34 -11.25 10.99
N PRO A 102 -13.71 -12.53 10.80
CA PRO A 102 -13.73 -13.17 9.49
C PRO A 102 -14.61 -12.45 8.46
N SER A 103 -15.72 -11.85 8.88
CA SER A 103 -16.64 -11.14 7.99
C SER A 103 -16.01 -9.84 7.47
N VAL A 104 -15.36 -9.08 8.34
CA VAL A 104 -14.61 -7.86 7.99
C VAL A 104 -13.48 -8.20 7.03
N ARG A 105 -12.69 -9.25 7.30
CA ARG A 105 -11.65 -9.71 6.37
C ARG A 105 -12.20 -10.06 5.00
N ALA A 106 -13.35 -10.72 4.96
CA ALA A 106 -13.99 -11.08 3.70
C ALA A 106 -14.48 -9.84 2.93
N ASP A 107 -15.00 -8.82 3.62
CA ASP A 107 -15.34 -7.53 3.02
C ASP A 107 -14.11 -6.81 2.45
N VAL A 108 -13.01 -6.76 3.21
CA VAL A 108 -11.75 -6.18 2.75
C VAL A 108 -11.22 -6.94 1.52
N ALA A 109 -11.28 -8.27 1.51
CA ALA A 109 -10.88 -9.08 0.37
C ALA A 109 -11.69 -8.76 -0.90
N ARG A 110 -13.01 -8.62 -0.75
CA ARG A 110 -13.91 -8.23 -1.84
C ARG A 110 -13.63 -6.82 -2.36
N ALA A 111 -13.45 -5.86 -1.45
CA ALA A 111 -13.13 -4.48 -1.79
C ALA A 111 -11.80 -4.40 -2.56
N LEU A 112 -10.78 -5.14 -2.11
CA LEU A 112 -9.47 -5.19 -2.77
C LEU A 112 -9.54 -5.85 -4.16
N ALA A 113 -10.27 -6.96 -4.30
CA ALA A 113 -10.49 -7.59 -5.61
C ALA A 113 -11.19 -6.63 -6.57
N THR A 114 -12.23 -5.95 -6.09
CA THR A 114 -12.95 -4.93 -6.85
C THR A 114 -12.02 -3.82 -7.31
N PHE A 115 -11.24 -3.25 -6.39
CA PHE A 115 -10.27 -2.20 -6.70
C PHE A 115 -9.24 -2.66 -7.75
N HIS A 116 -8.68 -3.87 -7.62
CA HIS A 116 -7.69 -4.40 -8.56
C HIS A 116 -8.24 -4.65 -9.97
N THR A 117 -9.55 -4.87 -10.10
CA THR A 117 -10.22 -5.06 -11.40
C THR A 117 -10.76 -3.76 -12.01
N MET A 118 -10.72 -2.65 -11.27
CA MET A 118 -11.20 -1.37 -11.76
C MET A 118 -10.42 -0.95 -13.02
N ASN A 119 -11.16 -0.52 -14.04
CA ASN A 119 -10.55 0.16 -15.18
C ASN A 119 -10.27 1.62 -14.81
N ALA A 120 -9.13 1.86 -14.16
CA ALA A 120 -8.71 3.19 -13.75
C ALA A 120 -8.50 4.11 -14.98
N PRO A 121 -8.82 5.40 -14.90
CA PRO A 121 -8.63 6.38 -15.98
C PRO A 121 -7.15 6.82 -16.12
N LEU A 122 -6.22 5.96 -15.72
CA LEU A 122 -4.79 6.25 -15.65
C LEU A 122 -4.01 5.26 -16.50
N ASP A 123 -2.95 5.76 -17.13
CA ASP A 123 -2.04 4.90 -17.89
C ASP A 123 -1.36 3.91 -16.96
N LYS A 124 -1.55 2.62 -17.24
CA LYS A 124 -0.90 1.54 -16.49
C LYS A 124 0.59 1.58 -16.78
N LYS A 125 1.39 1.74 -15.74
CA LYS A 125 2.86 1.64 -15.81
C LYS A 125 3.28 0.19 -15.62
N ALA A 126 4.34 -0.20 -16.31
CA ALA A 126 4.91 -1.54 -16.18
C ALA A 126 5.42 -1.76 -14.74
N VAL A 127 5.04 -2.89 -14.14
CA VAL A 127 5.40 -3.23 -12.75
C VAL A 127 6.91 -3.43 -12.59
N GLU A 128 7.61 -3.77 -13.67
CA GLU A 128 9.07 -3.89 -13.74
C GLU A 128 9.76 -2.62 -13.27
N ARG A 129 9.24 -1.44 -13.64
CA ARG A 129 9.82 -0.16 -13.24
C ARG A 129 9.73 0.07 -11.73
N PHE A 130 8.67 -0.43 -11.08
CA PHE A 130 8.56 -0.41 -9.63
C PHE A 130 9.61 -1.30 -8.97
N TYR A 131 9.83 -2.51 -9.51
CA TYR A 131 10.87 -3.40 -8.99
C TYR A 131 12.27 -2.79 -9.15
N GLU A 132 12.57 -2.21 -10.31
CA GLU A 132 13.85 -1.54 -10.56
C GLU A 132 14.09 -0.37 -9.59
N ALA A 133 13.07 0.48 -9.39
CA ALA A 133 13.13 1.61 -8.46
C ALA A 133 13.37 1.14 -7.01
N LEU A 134 12.62 0.13 -6.55
CA LEU A 134 12.75 -0.39 -5.18
C LEU A 134 14.09 -1.10 -4.97
N LEU A 135 14.53 -1.94 -5.92
CA LEU A 135 15.82 -2.64 -5.85
C LEU A 135 16.98 -1.65 -5.84
N GLY A 136 17.00 -0.69 -6.78
CA GLY A 136 18.05 0.33 -6.83
C GLY A 136 18.02 1.31 -5.65
N GLY A 137 16.84 1.52 -5.06
CA GLY A 137 16.70 2.26 -3.80
C GLY A 137 17.34 1.53 -2.62
N LEU A 138 17.04 0.23 -2.47
CA LEU A 138 17.54 -0.60 -1.38
C LEU A 138 19.05 -0.90 -1.48
N GLU A 139 19.59 -1.08 -2.69
CA GLU A 139 21.01 -1.36 -2.93
C GLU A 139 21.93 -0.27 -2.34
N LYS A 140 21.47 0.98 -2.31
CA LYS A 140 22.24 2.12 -1.77
C LYS A 140 22.52 2.01 -0.28
N TYR A 141 21.72 1.26 0.47
CA TYR A 141 21.84 1.15 1.92
C TYR A 141 22.79 0.05 2.39
N HIS A 142 23.13 -0.90 1.51
CA HIS A 142 23.99 -2.01 1.86
C HIS A 142 25.43 -1.51 2.13
N GLY A 143 25.94 -1.78 3.34
CA GLY A 143 27.28 -1.33 3.77
C GLY A 143 27.43 0.20 3.85
N MET A 144 26.33 0.93 4.04
CA MET A 144 26.36 2.40 4.06
C MET A 144 26.79 2.92 5.44
N ASP A 145 27.98 3.54 5.53
CA ASP A 145 28.57 4.10 6.77
C ASP A 145 27.59 4.99 7.56
N THR A 146 26.73 5.73 6.86
CA THR A 146 25.74 6.62 7.50
C THR A 146 24.74 5.85 8.36
N LEU A 147 24.31 4.66 7.95
CA LEU A 147 23.42 3.82 8.78
C LEU A 147 24.17 3.33 10.00
N GLU A 148 25.39 2.82 9.86
CA GLU A 148 26.20 2.42 11.03
C GLU A 148 26.37 3.55 12.05
N VAL A 149 26.61 4.78 11.57
CA VAL A 149 26.74 5.96 12.43
C VAL A 149 25.43 6.25 13.17
N LEU A 150 24.28 6.17 12.49
CA LEU A 150 22.96 6.35 13.11
C LEU A 150 22.66 5.28 14.19
N GLY A 151 23.02 4.03 13.93
CA GLY A 151 22.92 2.94 14.92
C GLY A 151 23.76 3.21 16.17
N LYS A 152 25.03 3.62 15.97
CA LYS A 152 25.95 3.96 17.07
C LYS A 152 25.46 5.16 17.88
N ASP A 153 24.99 6.22 17.21
CA ASP A 153 24.52 7.47 17.84
C ASP A 153 23.23 7.27 18.67
N SER A 154 22.36 6.34 18.25
CA SER A 154 21.06 6.06 18.89
C SER A 154 21.13 4.95 19.95
N GLY A 155 22.25 4.22 20.04
CA GLY A 155 22.40 3.05 20.91
C GLY A 155 21.62 1.81 20.44
N ALA A 156 21.12 1.80 19.20
CA ALA A 156 20.42 0.66 18.61
C ALA A 156 21.40 -0.22 17.80
N ASN A 157 21.39 -1.53 18.04
CA ASN A 157 22.14 -2.47 17.21
C ASN A 157 21.38 -2.72 15.89
N ILE A 158 21.96 -2.29 14.77
CA ILE A 158 21.41 -2.47 13.42
C ILE A 158 22.43 -3.13 12.47
N ASP A 159 23.50 -3.74 13.00
CA ASP A 159 24.60 -4.29 12.18
C ASP A 159 24.06 -5.32 11.16
N ASN A 160 23.13 -6.18 11.61
CA ASN A 160 22.46 -7.15 10.74
C ASN A 160 21.68 -6.51 9.60
N LEU A 161 21.14 -5.30 9.79
CA LEU A 161 20.42 -4.57 8.74
C LEU A 161 21.40 -4.01 7.71
N VAL A 162 22.53 -3.46 8.18
CA VAL A 162 23.58 -2.85 7.34
C VAL A 162 24.25 -3.89 6.45
N ASP A 163 24.54 -5.08 7.00
CA ASP A 163 25.24 -6.16 6.31
C ASP A 163 24.34 -7.02 5.40
N TYR A 164 23.02 -6.79 5.43
CA TYR A 164 22.08 -7.63 4.70
C TYR A 164 21.87 -7.14 3.26
N ASP A 165 22.16 -8.01 2.29
CA ASP A 165 21.91 -7.76 0.86
C ASP A 165 20.42 -7.89 0.51
N PHE A 166 19.65 -6.84 0.85
CA PHE A 166 18.22 -6.72 0.56
C PHE A 166 17.92 -6.85 -0.93
N ALA A 167 18.73 -6.20 -1.77
CA ALA A 167 18.50 -6.13 -3.20
C ALA A 167 18.55 -7.54 -3.82
N MET A 168 19.59 -8.32 -3.53
CA MET A 168 19.72 -9.68 -4.07
C MET A 168 18.64 -10.63 -3.55
N ARG A 169 18.22 -10.48 -2.28
CA ARG A 169 17.12 -11.30 -1.74
C ARG A 169 15.80 -10.94 -2.39
N LEU A 170 15.51 -9.65 -2.55
CA LEU A 170 14.27 -9.16 -3.13
C LEU A 170 14.18 -9.48 -4.62
N LEU A 171 15.30 -9.45 -5.36
CA LEU A 171 15.35 -9.88 -6.76
C LEU A 171 14.83 -11.31 -6.93
N LYS A 172 15.26 -12.25 -6.07
CA LYS A 172 14.78 -13.64 -6.08
C LYS A 172 13.27 -13.75 -5.78
N VAL A 173 12.75 -12.88 -4.92
CA VAL A 173 11.31 -12.80 -4.62
C VAL A 173 10.54 -12.28 -5.84
N VAL A 174 11.03 -11.24 -6.50
CA VAL A 174 10.43 -10.65 -7.71
C VAL A 174 10.43 -11.63 -8.87
N GLU A 175 11.54 -12.32 -9.15
CA GLU A 175 11.60 -13.38 -10.16
C GLU A 175 10.55 -14.46 -9.91
N ARG A 176 10.34 -14.81 -8.64
CA ARG A 176 9.35 -15.81 -8.25
C ARG A 176 7.92 -15.31 -8.39
N LEU A 177 7.63 -14.06 -8.03
CA LEU A 177 6.34 -13.42 -8.28
C LEU A 177 6.00 -13.38 -9.78
N LYS A 178 6.98 -13.00 -10.62
CA LYS A 178 6.83 -12.98 -12.08
C LYS A 178 6.48 -14.36 -12.64
N LEU A 179 7.15 -15.42 -12.16
CA LEU A 179 6.85 -16.80 -12.54
C LEU A 179 5.44 -17.26 -12.13
N LEU A 180 4.88 -16.67 -11.07
CA LEU A 180 3.56 -17.03 -10.54
C LEU A 180 2.42 -16.15 -11.06
N GLY A 181 2.71 -15.01 -11.70
CA GLY A 181 1.69 -14.01 -12.07
C GLY A 181 1.18 -13.20 -10.86
N GLY A 182 1.98 -13.06 -9.81
CA GLY A 182 1.47 -12.80 -8.46
C GLY A 182 0.96 -11.40 -8.14
N LYS A 183 -0.08 -11.34 -7.28
CA LYS A 183 -0.66 -10.12 -6.68
C LYS A 183 -0.26 -9.96 -5.19
N SER A 184 -0.24 -8.72 -4.66
CA SER A 184 0.32 -8.38 -3.34
C SER A 184 -0.64 -8.60 -2.14
N GLY A 185 -0.11 -8.83 -0.92
CA GLY A 185 -0.92 -9.13 0.28
C GLY A 185 -0.29 -8.82 1.66
N TRP A 186 -1.15 -8.88 2.71
CA TRP A 186 -0.98 -8.41 4.11
C TRP A 186 -0.83 -9.54 5.16
N LYS A 187 -0.58 -9.15 6.43
CA LYS A 187 -0.29 -10.06 7.57
C LYS A 187 -1.56 -10.44 8.37
N TYR A 188 -1.84 -11.74 8.40
CA TYR A 188 -2.85 -12.44 9.23
C TYR A 188 -2.26 -13.80 9.68
N GLU A 189 -2.92 -14.55 10.57
CA GLU A 189 -2.57 -15.95 10.82
C GLU A 189 -2.79 -16.81 9.57
N GLU A 190 -2.11 -17.97 9.44
CA GLU A 190 -2.13 -18.76 8.19
C GLU A 190 -3.55 -19.12 7.72
N ASP A 191 -4.43 -19.54 8.62
CA ASP A 191 -5.81 -19.92 8.28
C ASP A 191 -6.64 -18.70 7.85
N GLU A 192 -6.41 -17.55 8.46
CA GLU A 192 -7.06 -16.28 8.12
C GLU A 192 -6.60 -15.77 6.76
N LYS A 193 -5.29 -15.88 6.47
CA LYS A 193 -4.73 -15.53 5.16
C LYS A 193 -5.31 -16.44 4.06
N ARG A 194 -5.43 -17.74 4.32
CA ARG A 194 -6.03 -18.70 3.38
C ARG A 194 -7.48 -18.35 3.08
N HIS A 195 -8.26 -18.07 4.13
CA HIS A 195 -9.64 -17.62 3.97
C HIS A 195 -9.74 -16.35 3.13
N PHE A 196 -8.91 -15.34 3.42
CA PHE A 196 -8.85 -14.10 2.64
C PHE A 196 -8.55 -14.38 1.16
N CYS A 197 -7.52 -15.19 0.87
CA CYS A 197 -7.12 -15.53 -0.48
C CYS A 197 -8.19 -16.32 -1.25
N ASP A 198 -8.91 -17.22 -0.57
CA ASP A 198 -10.06 -17.92 -1.16
C ASP A 198 -11.20 -16.96 -1.55
N VAL A 199 -11.53 -16.02 -0.67
CA VAL A 199 -12.57 -15.02 -0.93
C VAL A 199 -12.13 -14.09 -2.07
N TYR A 200 -10.88 -13.63 -2.04
CA TYR A 200 -10.30 -12.82 -3.10
C TYR A 200 -10.36 -13.53 -4.44
N ALA A 201 -9.89 -14.78 -4.52
CA ALA A 201 -9.89 -15.56 -5.76
C ALA A 201 -11.30 -15.73 -6.34
N ARG A 202 -12.30 -16.03 -5.50
CA ARG A 202 -13.69 -16.15 -5.94
C ARG A 202 -14.23 -14.84 -6.52
N GLN A 203 -13.99 -13.72 -5.83
CA GLN A 203 -14.44 -12.42 -6.31
C GLN A 203 -13.72 -12.01 -7.59
N TRP A 204 -12.41 -12.23 -7.67
CA TRP A 204 -11.60 -11.97 -8.85
C TRP A 204 -12.12 -12.75 -10.06
N ASN A 205 -12.25 -14.07 -9.94
CA ASN A 205 -12.72 -14.95 -11.00
C ASN A 205 -14.14 -14.55 -11.47
N ALA A 206 -15.02 -14.14 -10.56
CA ALA A 206 -16.35 -13.66 -10.91
C ALA A 206 -16.33 -12.36 -11.73
N LEU A 207 -15.34 -11.49 -11.50
CA LEU A 207 -15.20 -10.21 -12.19
C LEU A 207 -14.43 -10.31 -13.52
N THR A 208 -13.43 -11.19 -13.61
CA THR A 208 -12.53 -11.28 -14.78
C THR A 208 -12.79 -12.49 -15.67
N GLY A 209 -13.47 -13.52 -15.17
CA GLY A 209 -13.62 -14.81 -15.85
C GLY A 209 -12.41 -15.75 -15.68
N ASP A 210 -11.47 -15.42 -14.81
CA ASP A 210 -10.32 -16.27 -14.49
C ASP A 210 -10.71 -17.50 -13.65
N ALA A 211 -9.73 -18.36 -13.38
CA ALA A 211 -9.90 -19.60 -12.62
C ALA A 211 -8.82 -19.77 -11.53
N ASP A 212 -8.43 -18.67 -10.89
CA ASP A 212 -7.43 -18.66 -9.83
C ASP A 212 -7.92 -19.49 -8.63
N ALA A 213 -7.05 -20.37 -8.10
CA ALA A 213 -7.31 -21.08 -6.85
C ALA A 213 -6.79 -20.27 -5.67
N GLY A 214 -7.50 -20.28 -4.53
CA GLY A 214 -7.09 -19.52 -3.35
C GLY A 214 -5.73 -19.94 -2.79
N ASP A 215 -5.32 -21.21 -2.93
CA ASP A 215 -3.96 -21.66 -2.60
C ASP A 215 -2.87 -21.00 -3.46
N LEU A 216 -3.15 -20.74 -4.73
CA LEU A 216 -2.22 -20.02 -5.62
C LEU A 216 -2.15 -18.55 -5.20
N VAL A 217 -3.29 -17.89 -5.01
CA VAL A 217 -3.37 -16.51 -4.52
C VAL A 217 -2.71 -16.38 -3.14
N PHE A 218 -2.80 -17.41 -2.30
CA PHE A 218 -2.14 -17.46 -1.00
C PHE A 218 -0.62 -17.57 -1.11
N LEU A 219 -0.12 -18.34 -2.07
CA LEU A 219 1.30 -18.39 -2.37
C LEU A 219 1.82 -17.04 -2.88
N GLU A 220 1.07 -16.40 -3.79
CA GLU A 220 1.39 -15.07 -4.30
C GLU A 220 1.44 -14.02 -3.17
N SER A 221 0.45 -14.04 -2.28
CA SER A 221 0.36 -13.08 -1.18
C SER A 221 1.55 -13.18 -0.22
N LYS A 222 2.15 -14.38 -0.03
CA LYS A 222 3.38 -14.55 0.75
C LYS A 222 4.55 -13.81 0.14
N TYR A 223 4.74 -13.90 -1.17
CA TYR A 223 5.80 -13.15 -1.84
C TYR A 223 5.48 -11.64 -1.91
N GLY A 224 4.20 -11.29 -2.11
CA GLY A 224 3.72 -9.91 -2.07
C GLY A 224 3.92 -9.24 -0.71
N CYS A 225 3.77 -9.98 0.38
CA CYS A 225 4.03 -9.52 1.74
C CYS A 225 5.52 -9.17 1.93
N MET A 226 6.43 -10.01 1.44
CA MET A 226 7.86 -9.71 1.46
C MET A 226 8.19 -8.42 0.69
N LEU A 227 7.56 -8.22 -0.48
CA LEU A 227 7.71 -7.00 -1.27
C LEU A 227 7.18 -5.76 -0.54
N ALA A 228 6.03 -5.87 0.13
CA ALA A 228 5.44 -4.78 0.91
C ALA A 228 6.31 -4.40 2.12
N ILE A 229 6.87 -5.39 2.82
CA ILE A 229 7.80 -5.15 3.93
C ILE A 229 9.07 -4.46 3.42
N ALA A 230 9.63 -4.91 2.30
CA ALA A 230 10.81 -4.29 1.71
C ALA A 230 10.56 -2.83 1.29
N PHE A 231 9.37 -2.53 0.74
CA PHE A 231 8.94 -1.17 0.44
C PHE A 231 8.84 -0.31 1.72
N ASN A 232 8.25 -0.84 2.80
CA ASN A 232 8.17 -0.12 4.08
C ASN A 232 9.57 0.16 4.67
N ILE A 233 10.47 -0.82 4.63
CA ILE A 233 11.87 -0.66 5.06
C ILE A 233 12.55 0.46 4.26
N HIS A 234 12.42 0.42 2.92
CA HIS A 234 12.95 1.46 2.04
C HIS A 234 12.42 2.85 2.41
N ASN A 235 11.11 2.98 2.60
CA ASN A 235 10.48 4.27 2.90
C ASN A 235 10.92 4.83 4.25
N MET A 236 11.03 3.97 5.27
CA MET A 236 11.53 4.38 6.58
C MET A 236 12.99 4.84 6.50
N LEU A 237 13.84 4.11 5.76
CA LEU A 237 15.22 4.51 5.53
C LEU A 237 15.33 5.86 4.78
N CYS A 238 14.50 6.09 3.76
CA CYS A 238 14.41 7.38 3.08
C CYS A 238 14.06 8.52 4.05
N ALA A 239 12.98 8.37 4.82
CA ALA A 239 12.53 9.39 5.76
C ALA A 239 13.62 9.73 6.79
N MET A 240 14.26 8.69 7.34
CA MET A 240 15.33 8.88 8.33
C MET A 240 16.56 9.58 7.73
N CYS A 241 16.92 9.27 6.48
CA CYS A 241 18.02 9.95 5.79
C CYS A 241 17.71 11.42 5.46
N GLU A 242 16.48 11.75 5.10
CA GLU A 242 16.04 13.11 4.72
C GLU A 242 15.90 14.03 5.95
N ASP A 243 15.36 13.50 7.05
CA ASP A 243 15.13 14.27 8.28
C ASP A 243 16.33 14.26 9.25
N GLY A 244 17.41 13.54 8.91
CA GLY A 244 18.55 13.33 9.81
C GLY A 244 18.13 12.66 11.13
N ASP A 245 17.07 11.85 11.06
CA ASP A 245 16.34 11.36 12.21
C ASP A 245 17.18 10.37 13.02
N LYS A 246 17.19 10.59 14.34
CA LYS A 246 17.92 9.80 15.34
C LYS A 246 16.99 9.13 16.34
N ASP A 247 15.68 9.10 16.10
CA ASP A 247 14.73 8.47 17.03
C ASP A 247 15.03 6.95 17.15
N PRO A 248 15.45 6.48 18.33
CA PRO A 248 15.72 5.05 18.54
C PRO A 248 14.47 4.18 18.37
N LEU A 249 13.26 4.73 18.47
CA LEU A 249 12.01 3.99 18.23
C LEU A 249 11.82 3.64 16.75
N ASP A 250 12.26 4.50 15.84
CA ASP A 250 12.17 4.23 14.40
C ASP A 250 13.20 3.18 13.96
N LEU A 251 14.39 3.17 14.57
CA LEU A 251 15.36 2.08 14.39
C LEU A 251 14.85 0.75 14.96
N LEU A 252 14.18 0.76 16.11
CA LEU A 252 13.59 -0.46 16.67
C LEU A 252 12.46 -1.01 15.78
N ARG A 253 11.62 -0.13 15.24
CA ARG A 253 10.58 -0.49 14.26
C ARG A 253 11.20 -1.05 12.99
N LEU A 254 12.27 -0.45 12.50
CA LEU A 254 13.00 -0.89 11.33
C LEU A 254 13.61 -2.29 11.53
N ASN A 255 14.24 -2.53 12.67
CA ASN A 255 14.72 -3.86 13.05
C ASN A 255 13.59 -4.89 13.10
N LYS A 256 12.43 -4.54 13.67
CA LYS A 256 11.27 -5.45 13.70
C LYS A 256 10.78 -5.80 12.28
N LEU A 257 10.71 -4.82 11.39
CA LEU A 257 10.35 -5.05 9.99
C LEU A 257 11.39 -5.91 9.27
N PHE A 258 12.67 -5.69 9.54
CA PHE A 258 13.75 -6.50 9.01
C PHE A 258 13.68 -7.95 9.51
N GLU A 259 13.52 -8.17 10.81
CA GLU A 259 13.37 -9.50 11.39
C GLU A 259 12.17 -10.23 10.78
N GLU A 260 11.07 -9.51 10.56
CA GLU A 260 9.91 -10.06 9.86
C GLU A 260 10.26 -10.44 8.42
N PHE A 261 10.91 -9.56 7.66
CA PHE A 261 11.35 -9.86 6.29
C PHE A 261 12.29 -11.07 6.22
N ALA A 262 13.31 -11.10 7.09
CA ALA A 262 14.32 -12.14 7.14
C ALA A 262 13.75 -13.49 7.62
N GLY A 263 12.78 -13.45 8.53
CA GLY A 263 12.04 -14.61 9.02
C GLY A 263 11.13 -15.26 7.97
N GLN A 264 10.72 -14.52 6.93
CA GLN A 264 9.94 -15.06 5.82
C GLN A 264 10.81 -16.00 4.96
N LYS A 265 10.55 -17.30 5.07
CA LYS A 265 11.14 -18.30 4.17
C LYS A 265 10.41 -18.23 2.83
N ALA A 266 11.15 -17.95 1.75
CA ALA A 266 10.62 -18.10 0.40
C ALA A 266 10.03 -19.52 0.26
N PRO A 267 8.73 -19.68 -0.02
CA PRO A 267 8.12 -21.00 -0.12
C PRO A 267 8.83 -21.84 -1.20
N GLY A 268 9.37 -22.99 -0.80
CA GLY A 268 10.08 -23.92 -1.70
C GLY A 268 9.13 -24.86 -2.44
N ARG A 269 9.41 -25.08 -3.74
CA ARG A 269 8.87 -26.08 -4.69
C ARG A 269 7.50 -26.70 -4.37
N LEU A 270 6.43 -26.11 -4.92
CA LEU A 270 5.32 -26.93 -5.42
C LEU A 270 5.87 -27.74 -6.60
N GLN A 271 6.08 -29.04 -6.41
CA GLN A 271 6.20 -29.97 -7.52
C GLN A 271 4.88 -29.93 -8.28
N LEU A 272 4.83 -29.16 -9.37
CA LEU A 272 3.82 -29.35 -10.41
C LEU A 272 4.01 -30.77 -10.94
N THR A 273 3.25 -31.71 -10.39
CA THR A 273 3.10 -33.03 -10.99
C THR A 273 2.32 -32.81 -12.28
N LEU A 274 3.03 -32.58 -13.38
CA LEU A 274 2.48 -32.71 -14.71
C LEU A 274 2.00 -34.16 -14.84
N LYS A 275 0.71 -34.40 -14.60
CA LYS A 275 0.04 -35.61 -15.06
C LYS A 275 0.05 -35.55 -16.58
N THR A 276 1.07 -36.15 -17.18
CA THR A 276 1.01 -36.55 -18.58
C THR A 276 -0.06 -37.63 -18.69
N THR A 277 -1.26 -37.25 -19.14
CA THR A 277 -2.21 -38.21 -19.69
C THR A 277 -1.60 -38.78 -20.96
N SER A 278 -0.98 -39.95 -20.83
CA SER A 278 -0.73 -40.84 -21.95
C SER A 278 -2.09 -41.36 -22.42
N THR A 279 -2.56 -40.85 -23.55
CA THR A 279 -3.57 -41.51 -24.37
C THR A 279 -3.01 -42.85 -24.85
N ARG A 280 -3.85 -43.88 -24.78
CA ARG A 280 -3.66 -45.18 -25.44
C ARG A 280 -3.63 -45.03 -26.95
#